data_AF-A0A353CZB0-F1
#
_entry.id   AF-A0A353CZB0-F1
#
_cell.length_a   1.000
_cell.length_b   1.000
_cell.length_c   1.000
_cell.angle_alpha   90.00
_cell.angle_beta   90.00
_cell.angle_gamma   90.00
#
_symmetry.space_group_name_H-M   'P 1'
#
loop_
_entity.id
_entity.type
_entity.pdbx_description
1 polymer ?
#
loop_
_entity_poly.entity_id
_entity_poly.type
_entity_poly.pdbx_seq_one_letter_code
_entity_poly.pdbx_strand_id
1 'polypeptide(L)'
;MTKELTMKYALFMLIILESTLPRSVSAAETAYQWTDNQGQIHYGDKPPISLESNPIILQRNTTRVDNHSGLRPGERSRLGKMEQQQRQQQRNAHTARIRTDRQRAAKRERCADNREMYNNSRGRDAFKKHSRYLRNNCW
;
A
#
# COMPACT_ATOMS: atom_id res chain seq x y z
N MET A 1 -2.48 -66.07 16.15
CA MET A 1 -1.05 -65.85 15.80
C MET A 1 -0.85 -64.84 14.67
N THR A 2 -1.77 -64.73 13.69
CA THR A 2 -1.67 -63.79 12.56
C THR A 2 -1.84 -62.31 12.93
N LYS A 3 -2.70 -61.98 13.91
CA LYS A 3 -2.96 -60.59 14.36
C LYS A 3 -1.74 -59.90 14.98
N GLU A 4 -0.96 -60.65 15.78
CA GLU A 4 0.29 -60.18 16.39
C GLU A 4 1.35 -59.86 15.34
N LEU A 5 1.43 -60.68 14.29
CA LEU A 5 2.36 -60.48 13.20
C LEU A 5 1.98 -59.23 12.38
N THR A 6 0.69 -59.07 12.06
CA THR A 6 0.18 -57.88 11.35
C THR A 6 0.37 -56.60 12.17
N MET A 7 0.23 -56.67 13.50
CA MET A 7 0.44 -55.51 14.37
C MET A 7 1.92 -55.11 14.42
N LYS A 8 2.84 -56.07 14.48
CA LYS A 8 4.29 -55.80 14.43
C LYS A 8 4.74 -55.20 13.10
N TYR A 9 4.20 -55.69 11.98
CA TYR A 9 4.48 -55.12 10.66
C TYR A 9 3.88 -53.72 10.49
N ALA A 10 2.67 -53.48 11.00
CA ALA A 10 2.08 -52.14 11.00
C ALA A 10 2.92 -51.14 11.81
N LEU A 11 3.43 -51.56 12.97
CA LEU A 11 4.30 -50.74 13.82
C LEU A 11 5.65 -50.46 13.14
N PHE A 12 6.25 -51.45 12.48
CA PHE A 12 7.47 -51.27 11.70
C PHE A 12 7.28 -50.32 10.52
N MET A 13 6.16 -50.43 9.80
CA MET A 13 5.83 -49.54 8.67
C MET A 13 5.60 -48.10 9.14
N LEU A 14 5.00 -47.89 10.32
CA LEU A 14 4.85 -46.56 10.93
C LEU A 14 6.20 -45.92 11.29
N ILE A 15 7.12 -46.69 11.89
CA ILE A 15 8.47 -46.20 12.23
C ILE A 15 9.27 -45.84 10.97
N ILE A 16 9.17 -46.67 9.92
CA ILE A 16 9.83 -46.39 8.64
C ILE A 16 9.24 -45.14 7.99
N LEU A 17 7.92 -44.95 8.07
CA LEU A 17 7.24 -43.79 7.49
C LEU A 17 7.68 -42.48 8.15
N GLU A 18 7.83 -42.45 9.47
CA GLU A 18 8.32 -41.27 10.20
C GLU A 18 9.79 -40.91 9.86
N SER A 19 10.60 -41.91 9.49
CA SER A 19 12.02 -41.69 9.15
C SER A 19 12.26 -41.01 7.80
N THR A 20 11.25 -40.96 6.93
CA THR A 20 11.36 -40.40 5.56
C THR A 20 10.99 -38.93 5.45
N LEU A 21 10.54 -38.29 6.55
CA LEU A 21 10.28 -36.86 6.56
C LEU A 21 11.61 -36.10 6.47
N PRO A 22 11.81 -35.23 5.44
CA PRO A 22 13.00 -34.40 5.37
C PRO A 22 13.03 -33.49 6.59
N ARG A 23 13.98 -33.74 7.50
CA ARG A 23 14.32 -32.79 8.56
C ARG A 23 14.88 -31.56 7.87
N SER A 24 14.07 -30.51 7.77
CA SER A 24 14.50 -29.20 7.31
C SER A 24 15.53 -28.66 8.30
N VAL A 25 16.80 -28.94 8.02
CA VAL A 25 17.93 -28.26 8.65
C VAL A 25 17.83 -26.82 8.17
N SER A 26 17.37 -25.92 9.03
CA SER A 26 17.57 -24.48 8.84
C SER A 26 19.07 -24.26 8.82
N ALA A 27 19.65 -24.17 7.62
CA ALA A 27 21.02 -23.71 7.47
C ALA A 27 21.10 -22.31 8.08
N ALA A 28 21.84 -22.17 9.18
CA ALA A 28 22.20 -20.86 9.67
C ALA A 28 23.04 -20.21 8.58
N GLU A 29 22.56 -19.09 8.04
CA GLU A 29 23.25 -18.35 7.00
C GLU A 29 24.44 -17.65 7.66
N THR A 30 25.65 -18.15 7.39
CA THR A 30 26.90 -17.56 7.86
C THR A 30 27.27 -16.43 6.92
N ALA A 31 27.20 -15.19 7.38
CA ALA A 31 27.78 -14.06 6.67
C ALA A 31 29.15 -13.74 7.28
N TYR A 32 30.00 -13.04 6.55
CA TYR A 32 31.32 -12.60 7.00
C TYR A 32 31.33 -11.08 7.08
N GLN A 33 31.91 -10.54 8.15
CA GLN A 33 32.16 -9.12 8.31
C GLN A 33 33.66 -8.86 8.18
N TRP A 34 34.05 -7.87 7.38
CA TRP A 34 35.43 -7.39 7.32
C TRP A 34 35.47 -5.86 7.25
N THR A 35 36.60 -5.30 7.66
CA THR A 35 36.87 -3.87 7.56
C THR A 35 37.88 -3.65 6.45
N ASP A 36 37.58 -2.76 5.51
CA ASP A 36 38.51 -2.44 4.43
C ASP A 36 39.64 -1.49 4.87
N ASN A 37 40.54 -1.17 3.95
CA ASN A 37 41.66 -0.25 4.16
C ASN A 37 41.25 1.20 4.44
N GLN A 38 40.00 1.58 4.17
CA GLN A 38 39.43 2.89 4.46
C GLN A 38 38.64 2.91 5.77
N GLY A 39 38.58 1.79 6.49
CA GLY A 39 37.83 1.65 7.74
C GLY A 39 36.33 1.41 7.55
N GLN A 40 35.87 1.11 6.33
CA GLN A 40 34.46 0.81 6.07
C GLN A 40 34.17 -0.66 6.38
N ILE A 41 33.03 -0.90 7.02
CA ILE A 41 32.57 -2.25 7.37
C ILE A 41 31.77 -2.82 6.21
N HIS A 42 32.16 -4.00 5.74
CA HIS A 42 31.50 -4.75 4.68
C HIS A 42 30.96 -6.08 5.18
N TYR A 43 29.96 -6.60 4.47
CA TYR A 43 29.31 -7.88 4.76
C TYR A 43 29.15 -8.70 3.48
N GLY A 44 29.33 -10.01 3.55
CA GLY A 44 29.10 -10.90 2.41
C GLY A 44 29.20 -12.39 2.73
N ASP A 45 28.76 -13.23 1.80
CA ASP A 45 28.69 -14.69 1.98
C ASP A 45 30.06 -15.37 1.87
N LYS A 46 31.05 -14.66 1.30
CA LYS A 46 32.43 -15.14 1.15
C LYS A 46 33.38 -14.09 1.68
N PRO A 47 34.38 -14.47 2.49
CA PRO A 47 35.37 -13.52 2.95
C PRO A 47 36.32 -13.14 1.79
N PRO A 48 36.82 -11.90 1.76
CA PRO A 48 37.90 -11.51 0.85
C PRO A 48 39.20 -12.29 1.15
N ILE A 49 39.95 -12.65 0.10
CA ILE A 49 41.17 -13.49 0.20
C ILE A 49 42.29 -12.81 1.02
N SER A 50 42.31 -11.47 1.05
CA SER A 50 43.43 -10.68 1.57
C SER A 50 43.17 -9.93 2.88
N LEU A 51 41.98 -10.06 3.47
CA LEU A 51 41.58 -9.32 4.67
C LEU A 51 41.07 -10.28 5.74
N GLU A 52 41.38 -9.98 6.99
CA GLU A 52 40.86 -10.72 8.14
C GLU A 52 39.34 -10.51 8.24
N SER A 53 38.60 -11.61 8.33
CA SER A 53 37.14 -11.62 8.32
C SER A 53 36.58 -12.37 9.51
N ASN A 54 35.58 -11.80 10.17
CA ASN A 54 34.90 -12.43 11.29
C ASN A 54 33.59 -13.09 10.81
N PRO A 55 33.40 -14.40 11.04
CA PRO A 55 32.13 -15.06 10.72
C PRO A 55 31.05 -14.56 11.69
N ILE A 56 29.91 -14.13 11.13
CA ILE A 56 28.71 -13.77 11.87
C ILE A 56 27.60 -14.78 11.56
N ILE A 57 27.03 -15.35 12.62
CA ILE A 57 25.84 -16.19 12.49
C ILE A 57 24.63 -15.26 12.38
N LEU A 58 24.00 -15.22 11.21
CA LEU A 58 22.73 -14.54 11.07
C LEU A 58 21.66 -15.39 11.75
N GLN A 59 21.40 -15.10 13.02
CA GLN A 59 20.19 -15.59 13.66
C GLN A 59 19.03 -14.92 12.94
N ARG A 60 18.33 -15.69 12.10
CA ARG A 60 17.05 -15.29 11.55
C ARG A 60 16.10 -15.16 12.74
N ASN A 61 16.04 -13.96 13.32
CA ASN A 61 15.04 -13.61 14.30
C ASN A 61 13.71 -13.62 13.54
N THR A 62 13.09 -14.80 13.48
CA THR A 62 11.68 -14.93 13.16
C THR A 62 10.96 -14.30 14.33
N THR A 63 10.88 -12.97 14.31
CA THR A 63 9.90 -12.23 15.09
C THR A 63 8.58 -12.80 14.62
N ARG A 64 8.06 -13.78 15.36
CA ARG A 64 6.77 -14.39 15.10
C ARG A 64 5.79 -13.24 15.23
N VAL A 65 5.35 -12.73 14.09
CA VAL A 65 4.33 -11.69 14.06
C VAL A 65 3.04 -12.43 14.35
N ASP A 66 2.69 -12.54 15.64
CA ASP A 66 1.47 -13.19 16.15
C ASP A 66 0.22 -12.34 15.82
N ASN A 67 0.09 -11.94 14.56
CA ASN A 67 -0.98 -11.10 14.05
C ASN A 67 -1.55 -11.83 12.83
N HIS A 68 -2.86 -12.03 12.77
CA HIS A 68 -3.55 -12.64 11.62
C HIS A 68 -3.22 -11.98 10.26
N SER A 69 -2.73 -10.73 10.27
CA SER A 69 -2.35 -9.98 9.07
C SER A 69 -0.90 -10.22 8.60
N GLY A 70 -0.03 -10.85 9.39
CA GLY A 70 1.40 -11.04 9.06
C GLY A 70 2.25 -9.77 8.99
N LEU A 71 1.64 -8.59 9.03
CA LEU A 71 2.30 -7.28 8.96
C LEU A 71 3.01 -6.90 10.26
N ARG A 72 4.23 -6.40 10.11
CA ARG A 72 5.00 -5.75 11.19
C ARG A 72 4.32 -4.45 11.65
N PRO A 73 4.55 -3.99 12.90
CA PRO A 73 3.95 -2.75 13.42
C PRO A 73 4.17 -1.52 12.53
N GLY A 74 5.38 -1.37 11.96
CA GLY A 74 5.70 -0.26 11.06
C GLY A 74 4.91 -0.29 9.74
N GLU A 75 4.69 -1.47 9.19
CA GLU A 75 3.93 -1.67 7.95
C GLU A 75 2.45 -1.34 8.16
N ARG A 76 1.86 -1.78 9.28
CA ARG A 76 0.48 -1.45 9.66
C ARG A 76 0.28 0.06 9.82
N SER A 77 1.23 0.74 10.49
CA SER A 77 1.17 2.20 10.63
C SER A 77 1.22 2.91 9.28
N ARG A 78 2.09 2.45 8.37
CA ARG A 78 2.18 3.00 7.01
C ARG A 78 0.90 2.78 6.21
N LEU A 79 0.31 1.58 6.25
CA LEU A 79 -0.96 1.28 5.60
C LEU A 79 -2.10 2.14 6.14
N GLY A 80 -2.22 2.29 7.46
CA GLY A 80 -3.23 3.14 8.09
C GLY A 80 -3.11 4.61 7.64
N LYS A 81 -1.89 5.14 7.52
CA LYS A 81 -1.65 6.49 6.98
C LYS A 81 -2.08 6.61 5.52
N MET A 82 -1.74 5.63 4.68
CA MET A 82 -2.13 5.63 3.26
C MET A 82 -3.65 5.57 3.09
N GLU A 83 -4.34 4.72 3.85
CA GLU A 83 -5.80 4.67 3.83
C GLU A 83 -6.44 5.99 4.28
N GLN A 84 -5.92 6.59 5.35
CA GLN A 84 -6.42 7.87 5.83
C GLN A 84 -6.22 8.98 4.79
N GLN A 85 -5.06 9.01 4.15
CA GLN A 85 -4.76 9.95 3.07
C GLN A 85 -5.71 9.73 1.88
N GLN A 86 -5.95 8.49 1.47
CA GLN A 86 -6.87 8.16 0.38
C GLN A 86 -8.30 8.59 0.71
N ARG A 87 -8.79 8.28 1.93
CA ARG A 87 -10.12 8.73 2.39
C ARG A 87 -10.23 10.25 2.38
N GLN A 88 -9.17 10.97 2.76
CA GLN A 88 -9.16 12.42 2.74
C GLN A 88 -9.18 12.98 1.31
N GLN A 89 -8.40 12.40 0.41
CA GLN A 89 -8.39 12.78 -1.01
C GLN A 89 -9.76 12.56 -1.65
N GLN A 90 -10.42 11.43 -1.38
CA GLN A 90 -11.77 11.15 -1.87
C GLN A 90 -12.79 12.17 -1.35
N ARG A 91 -12.75 12.51 -0.06
CA ARG A 91 -13.61 13.54 0.53
C ARG A 91 -13.39 14.91 -0.11
N ASN A 92 -12.13 15.32 -0.27
CA ASN A 92 -11.78 16.60 -0.88
C ASN A 92 -12.21 16.66 -2.36
N ALA A 93 -12.03 15.57 -3.10
CA ALA A 93 -12.47 15.48 -4.49
C ALA A 93 -14.01 15.56 -4.60
N HIS A 94 -14.72 14.89 -3.70
CA HIS A 94 -16.18 14.91 -3.66
C HIS A 94 -16.72 16.31 -3.34
N THR A 95 -16.18 16.98 -2.31
CA THR A 95 -16.59 18.34 -1.95
C THR A 95 -16.25 19.36 -3.04
N ALA A 96 -15.09 19.22 -3.68
CA ALA A 96 -14.71 20.04 -4.83
C ALA A 96 -15.70 19.86 -6.00
N ARG A 97 -16.06 18.62 -6.35
CA ARG A 97 -17.07 18.34 -7.40
C ARG A 97 -18.41 18.99 -7.07
N ILE A 98 -18.94 18.78 -5.86
CA ILE A 98 -20.20 19.40 -5.43
C ILE A 98 -20.13 20.93 -5.52
N ARG A 99 -19.03 21.53 -5.09
CA ARG A 99 -18.84 22.98 -5.17
C ARG A 99 -18.85 23.46 -6.63
N THR A 100 -18.10 22.80 -7.51
CA THR A 100 -18.06 23.13 -8.93
C THR A 100 -19.43 22.96 -9.59
N ASP A 101 -20.16 21.89 -9.28
CA ASP A 101 -21.49 21.62 -9.83
C ASP A 101 -22.50 22.66 -9.36
N ARG A 102 -22.48 23.03 -8.07
CA ARG A 102 -23.30 24.14 -7.54
C ARG A 102 -22.98 25.47 -8.22
N GLN A 103 -21.69 25.78 -8.41
CA GLN A 103 -21.29 27.00 -9.11
C GLN A 103 -21.75 27.01 -10.57
N ARG A 104 -21.64 25.88 -11.26
CA ARG A 104 -22.13 25.72 -12.64
C ARG A 104 -23.65 25.87 -12.71
N ALA A 105 -24.39 25.26 -11.79
CA ALA A 105 -25.84 25.38 -11.70
C ALA A 105 -26.27 26.84 -11.46
N ALA A 106 -25.69 27.51 -10.46
CA ALA A 106 -25.98 28.91 -10.16
C ALA A 106 -25.61 29.85 -11.33
N LYS A 107 -24.51 29.56 -12.03
CA LYS A 107 -24.13 30.30 -13.25
C LYS A 107 -25.17 30.10 -14.35
N ARG A 108 -25.62 28.86 -14.59
CA ARG A 108 -26.65 28.55 -15.60
C ARG A 108 -27.97 29.25 -15.28
N GLU A 109 -28.39 29.24 -14.03
CA GLU A 109 -29.58 29.94 -13.55
C GLU A 109 -29.48 31.45 -13.80
N ARG A 110 -28.40 32.10 -13.34
CA ARG A 110 -28.18 33.53 -13.59
C ARG A 110 -28.17 33.88 -15.08
N CYS A 111 -27.62 33.00 -15.92
CA CYS A 111 -27.64 33.19 -17.36
C CYS A 111 -29.04 33.06 -17.96
N ALA A 112 -29.86 32.13 -17.45
CA ALA A 112 -31.27 32.00 -17.84
C ALA A 112 -32.06 33.25 -17.44
N ASP A 113 -31.95 33.71 -16.19
CA ASP A 113 -32.63 34.91 -15.68
C ASP A 113 -32.27 36.15 -16.50
N ASN A 114 -30.98 36.35 -16.77
CA ASN A 114 -30.53 37.50 -17.57
C ASN A 114 -31.01 37.41 -19.02
N ARG A 115 -31.18 36.19 -19.55
CA ARG A 115 -31.72 35.99 -20.89
C ARG A 115 -33.21 36.32 -20.94
N GLU A 116 -33.97 35.94 -19.93
CA GLU A 116 -35.38 36.33 -19.80
C GLU A 116 -35.51 37.86 -19.68
N MET A 117 -34.74 38.49 -18.79
CA MET A 117 -34.76 39.94 -18.61
C MET A 117 -34.34 40.68 -19.87
N TYR A 118 -33.36 40.16 -20.61
CA TYR A 118 -32.96 40.70 -21.91
C TYR A 118 -34.11 40.66 -22.91
N ASN A 119 -34.81 39.53 -23.02
CA ASN A 119 -35.94 39.36 -23.96
C ASN A 119 -37.14 40.27 -23.60
N ASN A 120 -37.39 40.47 -22.30
CA ASN A 120 -38.53 41.25 -21.80
C ASN A 120 -38.21 42.74 -21.59
N SER A 121 -36.98 43.18 -21.87
CA SER A 121 -36.54 44.56 -21.64
C SER A 121 -37.26 45.57 -22.54
N ARG A 122 -38.00 46.51 -21.95
CA ARG A 122 -38.66 47.62 -22.66
C ARG A 122 -37.81 48.91 -22.72
N GLY A 123 -36.72 49.00 -21.94
CA GLY A 123 -35.86 50.17 -21.83
C GLY A 123 -34.42 49.91 -22.29
N ARG A 124 -33.79 50.93 -22.91
CA ARG A 124 -32.42 50.86 -23.47
C ARG A 124 -31.38 50.45 -22.42
N ASP A 125 -31.49 50.95 -21.20
CA ASP A 125 -30.49 50.70 -20.16
C ASP A 125 -30.59 49.29 -19.58
N ALA A 126 -31.81 48.80 -19.33
CA ALA A 126 -32.06 47.42 -18.93
C ALA A 126 -31.55 46.43 -19.99
N PHE A 127 -31.88 46.68 -21.26
CA PHE A 127 -31.39 45.88 -22.39
C PHE A 127 -29.85 45.83 -22.43
N LYS A 128 -29.18 46.98 -22.35
CA LYS A 128 -27.71 47.07 -22.37
C LYS A 128 -27.09 46.33 -21.18
N LYS A 129 -27.66 46.47 -19.99
CA LYS A 129 -27.19 45.81 -18.77
C LYS A 129 -27.20 44.29 -18.91
N HIS A 130 -28.34 43.71 -19.29
CA HIS A 130 -28.48 42.26 -19.42
C HIS A 130 -27.69 41.71 -20.62
N SER A 131 -27.67 42.43 -21.75
CA SER A 131 -26.82 42.08 -22.91
C SER A 131 -25.34 41.98 -22.55
N ARG A 132 -24.81 42.95 -21.79
CA ARG A 132 -23.42 42.94 -21.32
C ARG A 132 -23.15 41.77 -20.37
N TYR A 133 -24.05 41.51 -19.43
CA TYR A 133 -23.90 40.39 -18.52
C TYR A 133 -23.81 39.06 -19.27
N LEU A 134 -24.75 38.80 -20.19
CA LEU A 134 -24.78 37.59 -21.00
C LEU A 134 -23.48 37.42 -21.80
N ARG A 135 -23.00 38.49 -22.46
CA ARG A 135 -21.75 38.49 -23.23
C ARG A 135 -20.52 38.11 -22.40
N ASN A 136 -20.43 38.61 -21.18
CA ASN A 136 -19.23 38.44 -20.35
C ASN A 136 -19.24 37.15 -19.54
N ASN A 137 -20.42 36.52 -19.34
CA ASN A 137 -20.55 35.42 -18.39
C ASN A 137 -21.14 34.13 -18.98
N CYS A 138 -21.91 34.18 -20.08
CA CYS A 138 -22.81 33.08 -20.46
C CYS A 138 -22.49 32.38 -21.79
N TRP A 139 -21.35 32.71 -22.41
CA TRP A 139 -20.80 32.06 -23.60
C TRP A 139 -19.57 31.23 -23.24
#